data_AF-A0A0S8HIK3-F1
#
_entry.id   AF-A0A0S8HIK3-F1
#
_cell.length_a   1.000
_cell.length_b   1.000
_cell.length_c   1.000
_cell.angle_alpha   90.00
_cell.angle_beta   90.00
_cell.angle_gamma   90.00
#
_symmetry.space_group_name_H-M   'P 1'
#
loop_
_entity.id
_entity.type
_entity.pdbx_description
1 polymer ?
#
loop_
_entity_poly.entity_id
_entity_poly.type
_entity_poly.pdbx_seq_one_letter_code
_entity_poly.pdbx_strand_id
1 'polypeptide(L)'
;MKTIFLFLGILFILSSNCYSQDEKTVNEIKEAVLNYIEGWYDGDIERMNKALHPELAKRYLAALPQTGNTFIQTLTKAQMMEYTRAGFGKQTPREKLHNEVEVLDVYKGIATAKSVSYDYVDYCHLVKQNGEWKIINVLWENVPHEE
;
A
#
# COMPACT_ATOMS: atom_id res chain seq x y z
N MET A 1 -34.55 17.66 57.73
CA MET A 1 -35.06 17.91 56.34
C MET A 1 -33.83 18.09 55.46
N LYS A 2 -33.57 17.10 54.59
CA LYS A 2 -33.61 17.24 53.12
C LYS A 2 -32.55 18.24 52.61
N THR A 3 -31.54 17.92 51.81
CA THR A 3 -31.30 16.72 50.99
C THR A 3 -29.85 16.76 50.53
N ILE A 4 -29.19 15.62 50.65
CA ILE A 4 -28.06 15.14 49.86
C ILE A 4 -28.15 15.62 48.40
N PHE A 5 -27.09 16.25 47.87
CA PHE A 5 -26.69 16.09 46.47
C PHE A 5 -25.16 15.93 46.40
N LEU A 6 -24.74 14.82 46.97
CA LEU A 6 -23.48 14.15 46.70
C LEU A 6 -23.64 13.47 45.34
N PHE A 7 -23.28 14.12 44.23
CA PHE A 7 -23.01 13.48 42.94
C PHE A 7 -22.42 14.53 41.99
N LEU A 8 -21.19 14.99 42.27
CA LEU A 8 -20.36 15.60 41.22
C LEU A 8 -19.89 14.43 40.35
N GLY A 9 -20.76 14.05 39.42
CA GLY A 9 -20.60 12.90 38.53
C GLY A 9 -19.28 12.99 37.78
N ILE A 10 -18.37 12.10 38.15
CA ILE A 10 -17.32 11.57 37.30
C ILE A 10 -18.03 10.96 36.08
N LEU A 11 -18.22 11.75 35.03
CA LEU A 11 -18.70 11.25 33.75
C LEU A 11 -18.30 12.20 32.63
N PHE A 12 -17.08 12.05 32.16
CA PHE A 12 -16.81 11.82 30.74
C PHE A 12 -15.30 11.53 30.58
N ILE A 13 -14.92 10.28 30.87
CA ILE A 13 -13.78 9.70 30.14
C ILE A 13 -14.32 9.52 28.72
N LEU A 14 -14.27 10.58 27.91
CA LEU A 14 -14.20 10.42 26.47
C LEU A 14 -12.90 9.67 26.27
N SER A 15 -13.03 8.35 26.16
CA SER A 15 -12.06 7.51 25.50
C SER A 15 -11.96 8.04 24.07
N SER A 16 -11.16 9.09 23.90
CA SER A 16 -10.62 9.50 22.63
C SER A 16 -9.61 8.43 22.20
N ASN A 17 -10.05 7.19 22.06
CA ASN A 17 -9.58 6.34 20.97
C ASN A 17 -10.28 6.85 19.70
N CYS A 18 -10.22 8.16 19.46
CA CYS A 18 -10.17 8.60 18.08
C CYS A 18 -8.92 7.88 17.57
N TYR A 19 -9.11 6.99 16.61
CA TYR A 19 -8.05 6.51 15.75
C TYR A 19 -7.51 7.74 14.99
N SER A 20 -6.87 8.67 15.70
CA SER A 20 -5.87 9.53 15.13
C SER A 20 -4.83 8.54 14.67
N GLN A 21 -4.92 8.13 13.41
CA GLN A 21 -3.88 7.35 12.77
C GLN A 21 -2.58 8.05 13.14
N ASP A 22 -1.72 7.37 13.89
CA ASP A 22 -0.45 7.94 14.32
C ASP A 22 0.27 8.45 13.07
N GLU A 23 0.46 9.76 12.96
CA GLU A 23 0.98 10.41 11.76
C GLU A 23 2.31 9.77 11.34
N LYS A 24 3.12 9.36 12.33
CA LYS A 24 4.34 8.60 12.11
C LYS A 24 4.06 7.26 11.45
N THR A 25 3.11 6.48 11.97
CA THR A 25 2.70 5.21 11.37
C THR A 25 2.17 5.38 9.94
N VAL A 26 1.35 6.40 9.68
CA VAL A 26 0.87 6.72 8.31
C VAL A 26 2.04 7.05 7.39
N ASN A 27 2.99 7.86 7.84
CA ASN A 27 4.16 8.23 7.05
C ASN A 27 5.07 7.03 6.78
N GLU A 28 5.27 6.12 7.73
CA GLU A 28 6.04 4.88 7.51
C GLU A 28 5.37 3.97 6.46
N ILE A 29 4.04 3.85 6.50
CA ILE A 29 3.27 3.07 5.51
C ILE A 29 3.40 3.73 4.13
N LYS A 30 3.23 5.04 4.04
CA LYS A 30 3.42 5.79 2.80
C LYS A 30 4.83 5.61 2.25
N GLU A 31 5.86 5.70 3.09
CA GLU A 31 7.25 5.48 2.68
C GLU A 31 7.46 4.06 2.12
N ALA A 32 6.86 3.03 2.74
CA ALA A 32 6.94 1.66 2.24
C ALA A 32 6.30 1.53 0.84
N VAL A 33 5.13 2.14 0.62
CA VAL A 33 4.46 2.11 -0.69
C VAL A 33 5.19 2.97 -1.73
N LEU A 34 5.73 4.12 -1.35
CA LEU A 34 6.54 4.97 -2.24
C LEU A 34 7.83 4.27 -2.66
N ASN A 35 8.53 3.60 -1.73
CA ASN A 35 9.70 2.78 -2.08
C ASN A 35 9.36 1.67 -3.08
N TYR A 36 8.14 1.14 -3.04
CA TYR A 36 7.66 0.16 -4.01
C TYR A 36 7.43 0.79 -5.39
N ILE A 37 6.56 1.79 -5.48
CA ILE A 37 6.13 2.32 -6.78
C ILE A 37 7.22 3.19 -7.45
N GLU A 38 7.94 4.02 -6.68
CA GLU A 38 9.07 4.78 -7.22
C GLU A 38 10.24 3.86 -7.57
N GLY A 39 10.49 2.83 -6.74
CA GLY A 39 11.51 1.83 -7.03
C GLY A 39 11.25 1.08 -8.35
N TRP A 40 9.98 0.82 -8.68
CA TRP A 40 9.59 0.27 -9.96
C TRP A 40 9.97 1.20 -11.13
N TYR A 41 9.56 2.46 -11.06
CA TYR A 41 9.80 3.45 -12.12
C TYR A 41 11.27 3.85 -12.28
N ASP A 42 12.04 3.84 -11.20
CA ASP A 42 13.48 4.14 -11.25
C ASP A 42 14.33 2.93 -11.65
N GLY A 43 13.80 1.71 -11.53
CA GLY A 43 14.56 0.47 -11.62
C GLY A 43 15.44 0.24 -10.39
N ASP A 44 15.05 0.78 -9.23
CA ASP A 44 15.79 0.70 -7.97
C ASP A 44 15.43 -0.57 -7.20
N ILE A 45 16.35 -1.53 -7.27
CA ILE A 45 16.23 -2.85 -6.66
C ILE A 45 16.31 -2.77 -5.12
N GLU A 46 17.04 -1.80 -4.56
CA GLU A 46 17.19 -1.65 -3.12
C GLU A 46 15.88 -1.14 -2.49
N ARG A 47 15.27 -0.13 -3.11
CA ARG A 47 13.94 0.37 -2.70
C ARG A 47 12.88 -0.71 -2.83
N MET A 48 12.86 -1.43 -3.96
CA MET A 48 11.97 -2.57 -4.17
C MET A 48 12.14 -3.65 -3.10
N ASN A 49 13.39 -3.99 -2.75
CA ASN A 49 13.68 -5.00 -1.72
C ASN A 49 13.22 -4.55 -0.32
N LYS A 50 13.41 -3.27 0.01
CA LYS A 50 13.00 -2.67 1.28
C LYS A 50 11.48 -2.73 1.46
N ALA A 51 10.75 -2.41 0.39
CA ALA A 51 9.29 -2.30 0.41
C ALA A 51 8.55 -3.65 0.48
N LEU A 52 9.06 -4.68 -0.21
CA LEU A 52 8.35 -5.94 -0.40
C LEU A 52 8.67 -6.98 0.69
N HIS A 53 7.64 -7.61 1.24
CA HIS A 53 7.77 -8.76 2.11
C HIS A 53 8.24 -10.00 1.30
N PRO A 54 9.05 -10.91 1.86
CA PRO A 54 9.47 -12.14 1.16
C PRO A 54 8.30 -12.97 0.61
N GLU A 55 7.22 -13.08 1.40
CA GLU A 55 5.97 -13.79 1.05
C GLU A 55 5.00 -12.93 0.22
N LEU A 56 5.48 -11.99 -0.59
CA LEU A 56 4.62 -11.15 -1.42
C LEU A 56 3.75 -11.99 -2.35
N ALA A 57 2.45 -11.68 -2.39
CA ALA A 57 1.55 -12.06 -3.47
C ALA A 57 0.96 -10.85 -4.18
N LYS A 58 1.54 -10.48 -5.33
CA LYS A 58 1.00 -9.44 -6.23
C LYS A 58 0.15 -10.10 -7.30
N ARG A 59 -1.09 -9.66 -7.50
CA ARG A 59 -2.08 -10.30 -8.38
C ARG A 59 -2.81 -9.30 -9.26
N TYR A 60 -3.20 -9.74 -10.45
CA TYR A 60 -4.04 -8.99 -11.38
C TYR A 60 -4.87 -9.95 -12.23
N LEU A 61 -5.92 -9.40 -12.84
CA LEU A 61 -6.74 -10.11 -13.81
C LEU A 61 -6.06 -10.03 -15.18
N ALA A 62 -5.54 -11.15 -15.66
CA ALA A 62 -4.99 -11.26 -17.01
C ALA A 62 -6.05 -11.84 -17.95
N ALA A 63 -5.90 -11.58 -19.25
CA ALA A 63 -6.74 -12.16 -20.29
C ALA A 63 -5.89 -12.93 -21.31
N LEU A 64 -6.38 -14.09 -21.76
CA LEU A 64 -5.76 -14.84 -22.85
C LEU A 64 -5.99 -14.10 -24.18
N PRO A 65 -4.94 -13.74 -24.94
CA PRO A 65 -5.11 -12.95 -26.17
C PRO A 65 -5.99 -13.61 -27.22
N GLN A 66 -6.00 -14.95 -27.29
CA GLN A 66 -6.73 -15.69 -28.32
C GLN A 66 -8.21 -15.87 -28.02
N THR A 67 -8.60 -15.90 -26.73
CA THR A 67 -9.96 -16.27 -26.32
C THR A 67 -10.66 -15.20 -25.49
N GLY A 68 -9.93 -14.25 -24.93
CA GLY A 68 -10.45 -13.27 -23.99
C GLY A 68 -10.78 -13.84 -22.60
N ASN A 69 -10.57 -15.15 -22.37
CA ASN A 69 -10.83 -15.75 -21.06
C ASN A 69 -9.88 -15.17 -20.01
N THR A 70 -10.43 -14.78 -18.88
CA THR A 70 -9.68 -14.16 -17.79
C THR A 70 -9.15 -15.18 -16.79
N PHE A 71 -7.98 -14.93 -16.23
CA PHE A 71 -7.39 -15.72 -15.15
C PHE A 71 -6.59 -14.83 -14.20
N ILE A 72 -6.31 -15.32 -13.00
CA ILE A 72 -5.50 -14.58 -12.02
C ILE A 72 -4.03 -14.91 -12.22
N GLN A 73 -3.23 -13.90 -12.55
CA GLN A 73 -1.78 -14.02 -12.53
C GLN A 73 -1.26 -13.63 -11.15
N THR A 74 -0.25 -14.35 -10.65
CA THR A 74 0.46 -14.01 -9.39
C THR A 74 1.93 -13.74 -9.66
N LEU A 75 2.47 -12.71 -9.01
CA LEU A 75 3.87 -12.30 -9.01
C LEU A 75 4.41 -12.35 -7.57
N THR A 76 5.60 -12.91 -7.44
CA THR A 76 6.38 -13.01 -6.19
C THR A 76 7.33 -11.83 -6.05
N LYS A 77 7.90 -11.65 -4.85
CA LYS A 77 8.99 -10.66 -4.65
C LYS A 77 10.17 -10.92 -5.58
N ALA A 78 10.57 -12.17 -5.79
CA ALA A 78 11.70 -12.51 -6.66
C ALA A 78 11.46 -12.03 -8.10
N GLN A 79 10.26 -12.26 -8.64
CA GLN A 79 9.87 -11.77 -9.97
C GLN A 79 9.83 -10.25 -10.03
N MET A 80 9.29 -9.57 -9.01
CA MET A 80 9.31 -8.11 -8.97
C MET A 80 10.73 -7.55 -8.99
N MET A 81 11.65 -8.17 -8.24
CA MET A 81 13.06 -7.78 -8.22
C MET A 81 13.75 -8.00 -9.58
N GLU A 82 13.43 -9.10 -10.27
CA GLU A 82 13.92 -9.39 -11.62
C GLU A 82 13.41 -8.36 -12.64
N TYR A 83 12.12 -8.08 -12.65
CA TYR A 83 11.50 -7.12 -13.57
C TYR A 83 11.96 -5.70 -13.33
N THR A 84 12.17 -5.32 -12.06
CA THR A 84 12.75 -4.02 -11.68
C THR A 84 14.18 -3.90 -12.22
N ARG A 85 15.01 -4.94 -12.04
CA ARG A 85 16.38 -4.99 -12.58
C ARG A 85 16.40 -4.91 -14.11
N ALA A 86 15.44 -5.55 -14.77
CA ALA A 86 15.27 -5.51 -16.21
C ALA A 86 14.75 -4.15 -16.72
N GLY A 87 14.35 -3.24 -15.83
CA GLY A 87 13.88 -1.91 -16.17
C GLY A 87 12.49 -1.87 -16.78
N PHE A 88 11.64 -2.86 -16.52
CA PHE A 88 10.28 -2.90 -17.07
C PHE A 88 9.42 -1.70 -16.65
N GLY A 89 9.65 -1.14 -15.46
CA GLY A 89 8.98 0.09 -15.03
C GLY A 89 9.50 1.37 -15.67
N LYS A 90 10.61 1.34 -16.41
CA LYS A 90 11.26 2.55 -16.94
C LYS A 90 10.73 3.01 -18.31
N GLN A 91 9.69 2.35 -18.81
CA GLN A 91 9.12 2.66 -20.13
C GLN A 91 8.29 3.95 -20.11
N THR A 92 7.79 4.33 -18.93
CA THR A 92 6.96 5.51 -18.74
C THR A 92 7.81 6.79 -18.74
N PRO A 93 7.48 7.79 -19.58
CA PRO A 93 8.21 9.06 -19.64
C PRO A 93 8.22 9.78 -18.28
N ARG A 94 9.37 10.35 -17.89
CA ARG A 94 9.56 10.94 -16.56
C ARG A 94 8.59 12.07 -16.26
N GLU A 95 8.25 12.86 -17.27
CA GLU A 95 7.30 13.98 -17.18
C GLU A 95 5.86 13.54 -16.91
N LYS A 96 5.53 12.27 -17.14
CA LYS A 96 4.21 11.68 -16.86
C LYS A 96 4.13 10.99 -15.50
N LEU A 97 5.29 10.72 -14.90
CA LEU A 97 5.37 10.04 -13.62
C LEU A 97 4.72 10.90 -12.53
N HIS A 98 3.76 10.29 -11.87
CA HIS A 98 3.16 10.76 -10.64
C HIS A 98 2.89 9.53 -9.79
N ASN A 99 3.03 9.65 -8.47
CA ASN A 99 2.74 8.59 -7.52
C ASN A 99 1.99 9.20 -6.35
N GLU A 100 0.73 8.82 -6.21
CA GLU A 100 -0.12 9.22 -5.09
C GLU A 100 -0.36 8.02 -4.19
N VAL A 101 -0.19 8.20 -2.88
CA VAL A 101 -0.41 7.14 -1.89
C VAL A 101 -1.41 7.61 -0.84
N GLU A 102 -2.50 6.85 -0.72
CA GLU A 102 -3.54 7.03 0.29
C GLU A 102 -3.53 5.85 1.25
N VAL A 103 -3.42 6.09 2.56
CA VAL A 103 -3.57 5.05 3.58
C VAL A 103 -5.05 4.96 3.93
N LEU A 104 -5.68 3.84 3.58
CA LEU A 104 -7.13 3.64 3.72
C LEU A 104 -7.52 3.19 5.13
N ASP A 105 -6.71 2.30 5.73
CA ASP A 105 -6.94 1.81 7.08
C ASP A 105 -5.64 1.34 7.75
N VAL A 106 -5.59 1.47 9.08
CA VAL A 106 -4.51 0.95 9.91
C VAL A 106 -5.09 0.27 11.14
N TYR A 107 -4.77 -1.00 11.31
CA TYR A 107 -5.16 -1.76 12.49
C TYR A 107 -3.96 -2.51 13.08
N LYS A 108 -3.46 -2.00 14.20
CA LYS A 108 -2.29 -2.58 14.90
C LYS A 108 -1.09 -2.72 13.95
N GLY A 109 -0.69 -3.95 13.63
CA GLY A 109 0.44 -4.26 12.77
C GLY A 109 0.06 -4.55 11.31
N ILE A 110 -1.15 -4.22 10.87
CA ILE A 110 -1.56 -4.33 9.46
C ILE A 110 -2.14 -3.02 8.95
N ALA A 111 -2.05 -2.80 7.65
CA ALA A 111 -2.61 -1.62 6.99
C ALA A 111 -3.04 -1.92 5.55
N THR A 112 -3.96 -1.12 5.04
CA THR A 112 -4.33 -1.09 3.63
C THR A 112 -4.06 0.29 3.07
N ALA A 113 -3.42 0.34 1.90
CA ALA A 113 -3.15 1.58 1.18
C ALA A 113 -3.51 1.44 -0.29
N LYS A 114 -3.82 2.54 -0.94
CA LYS A 114 -4.00 2.67 -2.38
C LYS A 114 -2.82 3.45 -2.95
N SER A 115 -2.19 2.92 -3.98
CA SER A 115 -1.23 3.65 -4.81
C SER A 115 -1.86 3.93 -6.16
N VAL A 116 -1.76 5.17 -6.63
CA VAL A 116 -2.15 5.55 -8.00
C VAL A 116 -0.91 6.12 -8.67
N SER A 117 -0.57 5.53 -9.81
CA SER A 117 0.52 5.97 -10.67
C SER A 117 0.01 6.23 -12.07
N TYR A 118 0.91 6.65 -12.96
CA TYR A 118 0.56 6.80 -14.36
C TYR A 118 -0.01 5.51 -14.94
N ASP A 119 0.68 4.38 -14.79
CA ASP A 119 0.28 3.13 -15.47
C ASP A 119 -0.64 2.24 -14.62
N TYR A 120 -0.68 2.42 -13.30
CA TYR A 120 -1.30 1.44 -12.39
C TYR A 120 -2.10 2.06 -11.24
N VAL A 121 -3.17 1.36 -10.86
CA VAL A 121 -3.80 1.47 -9.54
C VAL A 121 -3.51 0.20 -8.76
N ASP A 122 -2.87 0.33 -7.59
CA ASP A 122 -2.54 -0.76 -6.69
C ASP A 122 -3.30 -0.63 -5.37
N TYR A 123 -3.96 -1.71 -4.93
CA TYR A 123 -4.37 -1.88 -3.54
C TYR A 123 -3.33 -2.73 -2.81
N CYS A 124 -2.61 -2.11 -1.89
CA CYS A 124 -1.54 -2.71 -1.11
C CYS A 124 -2.05 -3.10 0.28
N HIS A 125 -1.81 -4.34 0.68
CA HIS A 125 -1.91 -4.76 2.08
C HIS A 125 -0.51 -4.87 2.66
N LEU A 126 -0.31 -4.22 3.82
CA LEU A 126 0.97 -4.16 4.50
C LEU A 126 0.91 -4.84 5.86
N VAL A 127 2.06 -5.36 6.28
CA VAL A 127 2.28 -5.91 7.61
C VAL A 127 3.50 -5.24 8.24
N LYS A 128 3.43 -4.91 9.52
CA LYS A 128 4.57 -4.47 10.32
C LYS A 128 5.25 -5.69 10.93
N GLN A 129 6.40 -6.06 10.40
CA GLN A 129 7.20 -7.18 10.88
C GLN A 129 8.55 -6.65 11.35
N ASN A 130 8.96 -7.02 12.58
CA ASN A 130 10.23 -6.59 13.18
C ASN A 130 10.45 -5.06 13.18
N GLY A 131 9.37 -4.30 13.33
CA GLY A 131 9.41 -2.84 13.36
C GLY A 131 9.32 -2.16 11.98
N GLU A 132 9.34 -2.92 10.88
CA GLU A 132 9.28 -2.40 9.51
C GLU A 132 7.95 -2.72 8.84
N TRP A 133 7.37 -1.74 8.15
CA TRP A 133 6.24 -1.97 7.26
C TRP A 133 6.70 -2.53 5.92
N LYS A 134 6.08 -3.63 5.50
CA LYS A 134 6.32 -4.23 4.18
C LYS A 134 5.00 -4.62 3.51
N ILE A 135 4.96 -4.49 2.20
CA ILE A 135 3.82 -4.92 1.38
C ILE A 135 3.86 -6.44 1.26
N ILE A 136 2.78 -7.10 1.67
CA ILE A 136 2.62 -8.56 1.60
C ILE A 136 1.60 -8.99 0.55
N ASN A 137 0.63 -8.14 0.21
CA ASN A 137 -0.25 -8.37 -0.94
C ASN A 137 -0.41 -7.11 -1.78
N VAL A 138 -0.56 -7.29 -3.09
CA VAL A 138 -0.96 -6.23 -4.02
C VAL A 138 -2.03 -6.79 -4.96
N LEU A 139 -3.16 -6.11 -5.09
CA LEU A 139 -4.11 -6.32 -6.19
C LEU A 139 -4.08 -5.08 -7.06
N TRP A 140 -3.87 -5.24 -8.37
CA TRP A 140 -3.64 -4.10 -9.25
C TRP A 140 -4.31 -4.25 -10.61
N GLU A 141 -4.50 -3.11 -11.27
CA GLU A 141 -4.99 -3.00 -12.64
C GLU A 141 -4.29 -1.82 -13.34
N ASN A 142 -4.23 -1.88 -14.67
CA ASN A 142 -3.69 -0.81 -15.51
C ASN A 142 -4.64 0.39 -15.55
N VAL A 143 -4.06 1.59 -15.61
CA VAL A 143 -4.79 2.81 -15.95
C VAL A 143 -4.88 2.88 -17.49
N PRO A 144 -6.08 3.02 -18.08
CA PRO A 144 -6.20 3.21 -19.51
C PRO A 144 -5.58 4.54 -19.94
N HIS A 145 -4.77 4.51 -20.99
CA HIS A 145 -4.32 5.71 -21.69
C HIS A 145 -4.90 5.73 -23.09
N GLU A 146 -5.51 6.85 -23.48
CA GLU A 146 -5.83 7.10 -24.88
C GLU A 146 -4.50 7.31 -25.63
N GLU A 147 -4.33 6.61 -26.76
CA GLU A 147 -3.18 6.76 -27.66
C GLU A 147 -3.16 8.13 -28.37
#